data_AF-A0A2H9RJ25-F1
#
_entry.id   AF-A0A2H9RJ25-F1
#
_cell.length_a   1.000
_cell.length_b   1.000
_cell.length_c   1.000
_cell.angle_alpha   90.00
_cell.angle_beta   90.00
_cell.angle_gamma   90.00
#
_symmetry.space_group_name_H-M   'P 1'
#
loop_
_entity.id
_entity.type
_entity.pdbx_description
1 polymer ?
#
loop_
_entity_poly.entity_id
_entity_poly.type
_entity_poly.pdbx_seq_one_letter_code
_entity_poly.pdbx_strand_id
1 'polypeptide(L)'
;MMKFDENLAAVHAYLCSDGYVIKNPPIQKQRYYYIGFRNTNETLLKDFQKKFYNYFGVLPRLRKGERCIVQKKDIYYKLIERFGSFYSKDWKVPKINKNILGIWLRAVFDCEGWVTVKSHQSRMVGLEIINFEGAKGIRKFLSQLGIESKIKKRKGRNLFGIYIYGKKNLINFRKKIGFLHPDKKKKIDEALSDYVVYSWIFPRNKIELVNFTRSLMIEKAKMKKDNGIFRIISKNEENLINLSKTLEKLFDIESIIRKRINGIGTIYFELNINKKAEVLKLIKNNLIGRDYKKEWLKLKG
;
A
#
# COMPACT_ATOMS: atom_id res chain seq x y z
N MET A 1 -7.99 19.96 -32.91
CA MET A 1 -7.06 19.57 -31.83
C MET A 1 -7.59 18.33 -31.11
N MET A 2 -6.77 17.31 -30.84
CA MET A 2 -7.21 16.10 -30.12
C MET A 2 -7.72 16.44 -28.71
N LYS A 3 -8.98 16.12 -28.39
CA LYS A 3 -9.55 16.27 -27.04
C LYS A 3 -8.90 15.23 -26.13
N PHE A 4 -8.29 15.66 -25.02
CA PHE A 4 -7.66 14.74 -24.07
C PHE A 4 -8.69 14.27 -23.04
N ASP A 5 -9.44 13.23 -23.39
CA ASP A 5 -10.47 12.62 -22.54
C ASP A 5 -9.94 11.43 -21.73
N GLU A 6 -10.83 10.73 -21.02
CA GLU A 6 -10.46 9.56 -20.24
C GLU A 6 -9.89 8.39 -21.06
N ASN A 7 -10.32 8.23 -22.32
CA ASN A 7 -9.89 7.14 -23.17
C ASN A 7 -8.47 7.40 -23.66
N LEU A 8 -8.21 8.61 -24.17
CA LEU A 8 -6.86 8.98 -24.58
C LEU A 8 -5.89 9.04 -23.39
N ALA A 9 -6.36 9.44 -22.20
CA ALA A 9 -5.55 9.40 -20.99
C ALA A 9 -5.10 7.97 -20.65
N ALA A 10 -6.01 7.00 -20.67
CA ALA A 10 -5.67 5.58 -20.46
C ALA A 10 -4.73 5.05 -21.54
N VAL A 11 -5.03 5.30 -22.82
CA VAL A 11 -4.20 4.86 -23.96
C VAL A 11 -2.78 5.42 -23.85
N HIS A 12 -2.64 6.72 -23.57
CA HIS A 12 -1.33 7.34 -23.37
C HIS A 12 -0.55 6.68 -22.23
N ALA A 13 -1.20 6.46 -21.08
CA ALA A 13 -0.56 5.81 -19.94
C ALA A 13 -0.07 4.40 -20.27
N TYR A 14 -0.90 3.56 -20.91
CA TYR A 14 -0.49 2.24 -21.37
C TYR A 14 0.69 2.29 -22.34
N LEU A 15 0.69 3.24 -23.28
CA LEU A 15 1.76 3.39 -24.26
C LEU A 15 3.09 3.88 -23.65
N CYS A 16 3.05 4.66 -22.57
CA CYS A 16 4.26 5.11 -21.87
C CYS A 16 4.86 4.06 -20.92
N SER A 17 4.08 3.04 -20.57
CA SER A 17 4.49 1.92 -19.71
C SER A 17 4.88 0.71 -20.58
N ASP A 18 4.04 -0.33 -20.69
CA ASP A 18 4.37 -1.53 -21.46
C ASP A 18 4.06 -1.45 -22.96
N GLY A 19 3.64 -0.29 -23.45
CA GLY A 19 3.32 -0.07 -24.85
C GLY A 19 4.44 0.57 -25.66
N TYR A 20 4.14 0.83 -26.93
CA TYR A 20 5.08 1.41 -27.87
C TYR A 20 4.36 2.10 -29.03
N VAL A 21 4.98 3.18 -29.53
CA VAL A 21 4.58 3.90 -30.74
C VAL A 21 5.83 4.06 -31.59
N ILE A 22 5.97 3.22 -32.62
CA ILE A 22 7.20 3.10 -33.39
C ILE A 22 6.95 3.12 -34.90
N LYS A 23 7.93 3.61 -35.63
CA LYS A 23 8.04 3.50 -37.08
C LYS A 23 9.40 2.94 -37.45
N ASN A 24 9.52 2.41 -38.66
CA ASN A 24 10.81 1.96 -39.18
C ASN A 24 11.85 3.07 -39.22
N PRO A 25 13.15 2.72 -39.12
CA PRO A 25 14.24 3.63 -39.46
C PRO A 25 14.07 4.18 -40.88
N PRO A 26 14.53 5.42 -41.15
CA PRO A 26 14.39 6.05 -42.48
C PRO A 26 14.98 5.25 -43.64
N ILE A 27 15.94 4.37 -43.34
CA ILE A 27 16.72 3.59 -44.32
C ILE A 27 15.89 2.45 -44.93
N GLN A 28 14.81 2.00 -44.28
CA GLN A 28 14.00 0.89 -44.80
C GLN A 28 12.93 1.37 -45.79
N LYS A 29 12.86 0.71 -46.96
CA LYS A 29 11.89 1.03 -48.04
C LYS A 29 10.43 0.89 -47.59
N GLN A 30 10.11 -0.18 -46.87
CA GLN A 30 8.76 -0.40 -46.35
C GLN A 30 8.58 0.35 -45.02
N ARG A 31 7.54 1.19 -44.92
CA ARG A 31 7.23 1.93 -43.69
C ARG A 31 6.10 1.25 -42.94
N TYR A 32 6.37 0.80 -41.71
CA TYR A 32 5.32 0.47 -40.75
C TYR A 32 5.13 1.59 -39.73
N TYR A 33 3.92 1.64 -39.17
CA TYR A 33 3.50 2.58 -38.13
C TYR A 33 2.79 1.79 -37.04
N TYR A 34 3.56 1.18 -36.14
CA TYR A 34 3.02 0.33 -35.10
C TYR A 34 2.69 1.14 -33.86
N ILE A 35 1.48 0.88 -33.36
CA ILE A 35 1.05 1.28 -32.03
C ILE A 35 0.66 -0.01 -31.32
N GLY A 36 1.29 -0.31 -30.20
CA GLY A 36 1.05 -1.57 -29.53
C GLY A 36 1.12 -1.49 -28.02
N PHE A 37 0.42 -2.40 -27.37
CA PHE A 37 0.47 -2.63 -25.94
C PHE A 37 0.75 -4.10 -25.68
N ARG A 38 1.79 -4.39 -24.90
CA ARG A 38 2.20 -5.75 -24.56
C ARG A 38 1.96 -5.99 -23.08
N ASN A 39 1.13 -6.96 -22.73
CA ASN A 39 0.91 -7.33 -21.33
C ASN A 39 0.47 -8.79 -21.27
N THR A 40 0.77 -9.49 -20.18
CA THR A 40 0.31 -10.88 -19.98
C THR A 40 -1.11 -10.95 -19.43
N ASN A 41 -1.62 -9.84 -18.87
CA ASN A 41 -2.94 -9.77 -18.30
C ASN A 41 -4.01 -9.42 -19.35
N GLU A 42 -4.92 -10.35 -19.62
CA GLU A 42 -5.99 -10.17 -20.62
C GLU A 42 -6.95 -9.03 -20.28
N THR A 43 -7.23 -8.78 -18.99
CA THR A 43 -8.10 -7.67 -18.56
C THR A 43 -7.52 -6.33 -19.01
N LEU A 44 -6.21 -6.14 -18.86
CA LEU A 44 -5.54 -4.90 -19.28
C LEU A 44 -5.50 -4.77 -20.81
N LEU A 45 -5.26 -5.88 -21.53
CA LEU A 45 -5.28 -5.87 -23.00
C LEU A 45 -6.67 -5.49 -23.55
N LYS A 46 -7.75 -6.02 -22.95
CA LYS A 46 -9.13 -5.68 -23.30
C LYS A 46 -9.49 -4.23 -22.95
N ASP A 47 -9.03 -3.72 -21.80
CA ASP A 47 -9.23 -2.30 -21.44
C ASP A 47 -8.54 -1.39 -22.45
N PHE A 48 -7.27 -1.66 -22.76
CA PHE A 48 -6.55 -0.92 -23.80
C PHE A 48 -7.29 -0.97 -25.15
N GLN A 49 -7.70 -2.16 -25.61
CA GLN A 49 -8.43 -2.34 -26.87
C GLN A 49 -9.70 -1.49 -26.92
N LYS A 50 -10.51 -1.55 -25.85
CA LYS A 50 -11.77 -0.80 -25.72
C LYS A 50 -11.52 0.71 -25.69
N LYS A 51 -10.59 1.17 -24.85
CA LYS A 51 -10.25 2.60 -24.74
C LYS A 51 -9.69 3.15 -26.05
N PHE A 52 -8.87 2.37 -26.74
CA PHE A 52 -8.34 2.73 -28.06
C PHE A 52 -9.44 2.85 -29.11
N TYR A 53 -10.35 1.86 -29.18
CA TYR A 53 -11.49 1.90 -30.10
C TYR A 53 -12.41 3.08 -29.82
N ASN A 54 -12.77 3.32 -28.56
CA ASN A 54 -13.65 4.42 -28.17
C ASN A 54 -13.09 5.79 -28.55
N TYR A 55 -11.77 5.95 -28.59
CA TYR A 55 -11.14 7.22 -28.93
C TYR A 55 -10.84 7.38 -30.43
N PHE A 56 -10.33 6.33 -31.07
CA PHE A 56 -9.85 6.39 -32.46
C PHE A 56 -10.79 5.75 -33.49
N GLY A 57 -11.85 5.06 -33.06
CA GLY A 57 -12.75 4.31 -33.94
C GLY A 57 -12.11 3.09 -34.61
N VAL A 58 -10.89 2.71 -34.20
CA VAL A 58 -10.14 1.59 -34.76
C VAL A 58 -9.93 0.56 -33.67
N LEU A 59 -10.37 -0.67 -33.89
CA LEU A 59 -10.20 -1.75 -32.92
C LEU A 59 -8.80 -2.36 -33.05
N PRO A 60 -7.93 -2.30 -32.03
CA PRO A 60 -6.65 -3.00 -32.05
C PRO A 60 -6.83 -4.50 -32.20
N ARG A 61 -5.95 -5.15 -32.97
CA ARG A 61 -5.94 -6.61 -33.07
C ARG A 61 -5.33 -7.18 -31.80
N LEU A 62 -6.11 -7.96 -31.07
CA LEU A 62 -5.69 -8.68 -29.88
C LEU A 62 -5.33 -10.13 -30.24
N ARG A 63 -4.11 -10.56 -29.92
CA ARG A 63 -3.70 -11.97 -30.01
C ARG A 63 -3.48 -12.51 -28.60
N LYS A 64 -4.11 -13.64 -28.27
CA LYS A 64 -4.02 -14.27 -26.95
C LYS A 64 -2.56 -14.62 -26.64
N GLY A 65 -2.07 -14.24 -25.46
CA GLY A 65 -0.68 -14.45 -25.05
C GLY A 65 0.35 -13.50 -25.67
N GLU A 66 -0.06 -12.57 -26.53
CA GLU A 66 0.85 -11.67 -27.24
C GLU A 66 0.61 -10.18 -26.94
N ARG A 67 0.12 -9.44 -27.95
CA ARG A 67 0.14 -7.99 -28.04
C ARG A 67 -1.21 -7.51 -28.56
N CYS A 68 -1.61 -6.33 -28.13
CA CYS A 68 -2.72 -5.58 -28.70
C CYS A 68 -2.13 -4.55 -29.67
N ILE A 69 -2.36 -4.68 -30.99
CA ILE A 69 -1.62 -3.91 -32.02
C ILE A 69 -2.56 -3.22 -33.01
N VAL A 70 -2.21 -1.99 -33.39
CA VAL A 70 -2.74 -1.24 -34.54
C VAL A 70 -1.60 -0.83 -35.46
N GLN A 71 -1.85 -0.89 -36.78
CA GLN A 71 -0.97 -0.37 -37.82
C GLN A 71 -1.67 0.74 -38.61
N LYS A 72 -1.61 1.98 -38.11
CA LYS A 72 -2.30 3.13 -38.72
C LYS A 72 -1.40 4.36 -38.69
N LYS A 73 -1.01 4.82 -39.89
CA LYS A 73 -0.09 5.95 -40.09
C LYS A 73 -0.62 7.25 -39.50
N ASP A 74 -1.89 7.55 -39.72
CA ASP A 74 -2.52 8.78 -39.25
C ASP A 74 -2.58 8.86 -37.71
N ILE A 75 -2.94 7.76 -37.04
CA ILE A 75 -2.96 7.69 -35.58
C ILE A 75 -1.54 7.83 -35.01
N TYR A 76 -0.54 7.20 -35.65
CA TYR A 76 0.85 7.34 -35.24
C TYR A 76 1.28 8.82 -35.22
N TYR A 77 1.05 9.55 -36.32
CA TYR A 77 1.47 10.95 -36.38
C TYR A 77 0.69 11.83 -35.41
N LYS A 78 -0.62 11.60 -35.24
CA LYS A 78 -1.44 12.29 -34.22
C LYS A 78 -0.87 12.12 -32.82
N LEU A 79 -0.45 10.91 -32.44
CA LEU A 79 0.15 10.63 -31.14
C LEU A 79 1.52 11.32 -30.97
N ILE A 80 2.39 11.22 -31.98
CA ILE A 80 3.74 11.83 -31.94
C ILE A 80 3.66 13.36 -31.91
N GLU A 81 2.82 13.97 -32.74
CA GLU A 81 2.62 15.43 -32.75
C GLU A 81 2.11 15.92 -31.40
N ARG A 82 1.20 15.17 -30.77
CA ARG A 82 0.58 15.58 -29.51
C ARG A 82 1.49 15.38 -28.29
N PHE A 83 2.23 14.28 -28.23
CA PHE A 83 2.95 13.86 -27.01
C PHE A 83 4.47 13.80 -27.17
N GLY A 84 4.98 13.93 -28.38
CA GLY A 84 6.40 13.80 -28.71
C GLY A 84 6.81 12.34 -28.80
N SER A 85 7.32 11.77 -27.71
CA SER A 85 7.93 10.45 -27.69
C SER A 85 7.21 9.49 -26.73
N PHE A 86 7.25 8.21 -27.05
CA PHE A 86 6.81 7.11 -26.19
C PHE A 86 7.97 6.19 -25.78
N TYR A 87 9.21 6.53 -26.13
CA TYR A 87 10.37 5.78 -25.68
C TYR A 87 10.56 5.93 -24.17
N SER A 88 11.04 4.86 -23.53
CA SER A 88 11.05 4.70 -22.08
C SER A 88 11.77 5.81 -21.30
N LYS A 89 12.67 6.60 -21.92
CA LYS A 89 13.37 7.74 -21.28
C LYS A 89 12.76 9.11 -21.62
N ASP A 90 11.97 9.19 -22.68
CA ASP A 90 11.72 10.47 -23.37
C ASP A 90 10.26 10.93 -23.29
N TRP A 91 9.34 10.01 -22.93
CA TRP A 91 7.94 10.38 -22.80
C TRP A 91 7.72 11.43 -21.71
N LYS A 92 6.68 12.24 -21.86
CA LYS A 92 6.36 13.31 -20.90
C LYS A 92 4.98 13.08 -20.31
N VAL A 93 4.80 13.43 -19.03
CA VAL A 93 3.46 13.45 -18.45
C VAL A 93 2.60 14.50 -19.19
N PRO A 94 1.38 14.17 -19.64
CA PRO A 94 0.56 15.13 -20.34
C PRO A 94 -0.03 16.16 -19.37
N LYS A 95 -0.59 17.25 -19.89
CA LYS A 95 -1.43 18.16 -19.08
C LYS A 95 -2.81 17.49 -18.91
N ILE A 96 -3.17 17.16 -17.67
CA ILE A 96 -4.37 16.37 -17.36
C ILE A 96 -5.26 17.12 -16.36
N ASN A 97 -6.58 17.07 -16.58
CA ASN A 97 -7.56 17.51 -15.57
C ASN A 97 -7.60 16.50 -14.39
N LYS A 98 -7.74 17.01 -13.16
CA LYS A 98 -7.93 16.23 -11.93
C LYS A 98 -8.96 15.10 -12.06
N ASN A 99 -10.02 15.27 -12.84
CA ASN A 99 -11.10 14.28 -12.98
C ASN A 99 -10.68 12.98 -13.70
N ILE A 100 -9.75 13.06 -14.65
CA ILE A 100 -9.27 11.88 -15.42
C ILE A 100 -7.89 11.39 -14.95
N LEU A 101 -7.35 12.06 -13.93
CA LEU A 101 -6.00 11.85 -13.40
C LEU A 101 -5.86 10.47 -12.73
N GLY A 102 -6.91 10.03 -12.03
CA GLY A 102 -6.99 8.68 -11.46
C GLY A 102 -6.94 7.59 -12.54
N ILE A 103 -7.57 7.82 -13.70
CA ILE A 103 -7.58 6.86 -14.83
C ILE A 103 -6.19 6.73 -15.44
N TRP A 104 -5.51 7.85 -15.68
CA TRP A 104 -4.15 7.85 -16.19
C TRP A 104 -3.19 7.14 -15.23
N LEU A 105 -3.24 7.49 -13.93
CA LEU A 105 -2.40 6.83 -12.92
C LEU A 105 -2.71 5.33 -12.81
N ARG A 106 -3.98 4.94 -12.86
CA ARG A 106 -4.38 3.53 -12.78
C ARG A 106 -3.69 2.72 -13.86
N ALA A 107 -3.76 3.16 -15.12
CA ALA A 107 -3.12 2.48 -16.23
C ALA A 107 -1.59 2.37 -16.06
N VAL A 108 -0.91 3.43 -15.60
CA VAL A 108 0.54 3.37 -15.30
C VAL A 108 0.85 2.35 -14.19
N PHE A 109 0.10 2.35 -13.09
CA PHE A 109 0.30 1.42 -11.97
C PHE A 109 -0.10 -0.02 -12.31
N ASP A 110 -1.10 -0.22 -13.17
CA ASP A 110 -1.48 -1.54 -13.67
C ASP A 110 -0.38 -2.18 -14.51
N CYS A 111 0.44 -1.39 -15.20
CA CYS A 111 1.63 -1.86 -15.92
C CYS A 111 2.83 -2.02 -14.95
N GLU A 112 3.39 -0.89 -14.51
CA GLU A 112 4.69 -0.82 -13.83
C GLU A 112 4.61 -1.08 -12.32
N GLY A 113 3.40 -1.01 -11.76
CA GLY A 113 3.20 -1.02 -10.32
C GLY A 113 3.23 -2.41 -9.70
N TRP A 114 3.56 -2.48 -8.43
CA TRP A 114 3.42 -3.68 -7.60
C TRP A 114 2.87 -3.32 -6.23
N VAL A 115 2.34 -4.33 -5.55
CA VAL A 115 1.94 -4.24 -4.15
C VAL A 115 2.78 -5.21 -3.34
N THR A 116 3.38 -4.72 -2.26
CA THR A 116 4.11 -5.56 -1.30
C THR A 116 3.32 -5.64 0.00
N VAL A 117 3.07 -6.86 0.44
CA VAL A 117 2.46 -7.18 1.74
C VAL A 117 3.42 -8.10 2.48
N LYS A 118 4.11 -7.57 3.47
CA LYS A 118 4.87 -8.32 4.46
C LYS A 118 4.18 -8.08 5.80
N SER A 119 3.50 -9.10 6.30
CA SER A 119 2.68 -8.97 7.51
C SER A 119 3.48 -8.37 8.66
N HIS A 120 2.86 -7.40 9.33
CA HIS A 120 3.41 -6.57 10.40
C HIS A 120 4.71 -5.80 10.08
N GLN A 121 5.27 -5.89 8.87
CA GLN A 121 6.55 -5.28 8.49
C GLN A 121 6.38 -4.17 7.45
N SER A 122 5.88 -4.49 6.26
CA SER A 122 5.87 -3.57 5.12
C SER A 122 4.63 -3.73 4.27
N ARG A 123 3.94 -2.62 4.06
CA ARG A 123 2.75 -2.51 3.20
C ARG A 123 2.97 -1.29 2.31
N MET A 124 3.09 -1.51 1.01
CA MET A 124 3.32 -0.41 0.08
C MET A 124 2.81 -0.74 -1.32
N VAL A 125 2.45 0.31 -2.04
CA VAL A 125 2.38 0.30 -3.50
C VAL A 125 3.66 0.93 -4.03
N GLY A 126 4.30 0.29 -4.99
CA GLY A 126 5.46 0.82 -5.68
C GLY A 126 5.31 0.78 -7.19
N LEU A 127 6.10 1.58 -7.90
CA LEU A 127 6.40 1.38 -9.33
C LEU A 127 7.86 1.78 -9.59
N GLU A 128 8.45 1.28 -10.67
CA GLU A 128 9.83 1.56 -11.07
C GLU A 128 9.86 1.96 -12.54
N ILE A 129 10.52 3.08 -12.84
CA ILE A 129 10.68 3.56 -14.22
C ILE A 129 12.06 4.16 -14.42
N ILE A 130 12.56 4.15 -15.66
CA ILE A 130 13.85 4.77 -16.02
C ILE A 130 13.73 6.28 -16.26
N ASN A 131 12.53 6.77 -16.57
CA ASN A 131 12.25 8.18 -16.85
C ASN A 131 12.09 8.98 -15.56
N PHE A 132 13.11 9.73 -15.18
CA PHE A 132 13.08 10.52 -13.95
C PHE A 132 12.05 11.66 -13.99
N GLU A 133 11.90 12.35 -15.12
CA GLU A 133 10.89 13.41 -15.26
C GLU A 133 9.47 12.83 -15.22
N GLY A 134 9.28 11.66 -15.84
CA GLY A 134 8.07 10.86 -15.69
C GLY A 134 7.77 10.54 -14.22
N ALA A 135 8.78 10.14 -13.44
CA ALA A 135 8.62 9.83 -12.02
C ALA A 135 8.23 11.06 -11.19
N LYS A 136 8.84 12.23 -11.46
CA LYS A 136 8.44 13.49 -10.82
C LYS A 136 7.00 13.86 -11.16
N GLY A 137 6.61 13.68 -12.42
CA GLY A 137 5.25 13.92 -12.90
C GLY A 137 4.23 13.04 -12.19
N ILE A 138 4.49 11.73 -12.10
CA ILE A 138 3.63 10.79 -11.36
C ILE A 138 3.53 11.19 -9.88
N ARG A 139 4.63 11.57 -9.21
CA ARG A 139 4.58 12.05 -7.82
C ARG A 139 3.70 13.30 -7.67
N LYS A 140 3.80 14.25 -8.59
CA LYS A 140 2.96 15.47 -8.59
C LYS A 140 1.48 15.10 -8.73
N PHE A 141 1.17 14.19 -9.64
CA PHE A 141 -0.17 13.65 -9.85
C PHE A 141 -0.75 12.93 -8.62
N LEU A 142 0.05 12.10 -7.95
CA LEU A 142 -0.33 11.46 -6.68
C LEU A 142 -0.65 12.51 -5.59
N SER A 143 0.19 13.54 -5.47
CA SER A 143 -0.02 14.64 -4.51
C SER A 143 -1.32 15.40 -4.76
N GLN A 144 -1.69 15.66 -6.02
CA GLN A 144 -2.97 16.29 -6.39
C GLN A 144 -4.20 15.45 -5.98
N LEU A 145 -4.03 14.14 -5.83
CA LEU A 145 -5.03 13.22 -5.29
C LEU A 145 -4.95 13.03 -3.77
N GLY A 146 -4.08 13.76 -3.07
CA GLY A 146 -3.86 13.64 -1.63
C GLY A 146 -3.21 12.31 -1.24
N ILE A 147 -2.31 11.81 -2.10
CA ILE A 147 -1.51 10.60 -1.87
C ILE A 147 -0.04 11.00 -1.82
N GLU A 148 0.56 10.87 -0.65
CA GLU A 148 1.98 11.14 -0.48
C GLU A 148 2.83 9.98 -1.00
N SER A 149 3.97 10.29 -1.61
CA SER A 149 4.89 9.29 -2.14
C SER A 149 6.34 9.76 -2.08
N LYS A 150 7.27 8.80 -2.08
CA LYS A 150 8.72 9.05 -2.11
C LYS A 150 9.31 8.53 -3.42
N ILE A 151 10.21 9.30 -4.02
CA ILE A 151 11.04 8.84 -5.15
C ILE A 151 12.41 8.44 -4.60
N LYS A 152 12.90 7.26 -5.00
CA LYS A 152 14.26 6.82 -4.68
C LYS A 152 14.93 6.23 -5.92
N LYS A 153 16.18 6.62 -6.19
CA LYS A 153 17.01 5.95 -7.21
C LYS A 153 17.48 4.59 -6.67
N ARG A 154 17.39 3.54 -7.47
CA ARG A 154 17.93 2.22 -7.12
C ARG A 154 19.46 2.25 -7.18
N LYS A 155 20.12 1.71 -6.17
CA LYS A 155 21.60 1.64 -6.13
C LYS A 155 22.09 0.78 -7.30
N GLY A 156 23.05 1.30 -8.07
CA GLY A 156 23.66 0.59 -9.20
C GLY A 156 22.77 0.43 -10.44
N ARG A 157 21.57 1.03 -10.50
CA ARG A 157 20.69 0.98 -11.67
C ARG A 157 20.14 2.37 -12.00
N ASN A 158 19.95 2.67 -13.28
CA ASN A 158 19.27 3.89 -13.71
C ASN A 158 17.74 3.73 -13.64
N LEU A 159 17.24 3.35 -12.46
CA LEU A 159 15.82 3.15 -12.17
C LEU A 159 15.40 4.01 -11.00
N PHE A 160 14.22 4.61 -11.12
CA PHE A 160 13.61 5.48 -10.12
C PHE A 160 12.34 4.82 -9.61
N GLY A 161 12.35 4.41 -8.34
CA GLY A 161 11.19 3.84 -7.68
C GLY A 161 10.32 4.92 -7.04
N ILE A 162 9.02 4.85 -7.24
CA ILE A 162 8.01 5.65 -6.54
C ILE A 162 7.34 4.74 -5.52
N TYR A 163 7.29 5.18 -4.27
CA TYR A 163 6.80 4.37 -3.16
C TYR A 163 5.72 5.09 -2.37
N ILE A 164 4.58 4.43 -2.19
CA ILE A 164 3.42 4.90 -1.44
C ILE A 164 3.30 4.06 -0.17
N TYR A 165 3.41 4.71 0.98
CA TYR A 165 3.40 4.08 2.30
C TYR A 165 2.27 4.62 3.18
N GLY A 166 1.86 3.81 4.16
CA GLY A 166 0.95 4.22 5.23
C GLY A 166 -0.53 4.01 4.87
N LYS A 167 -1.30 3.61 5.88
CA LYS A 167 -2.71 3.19 5.73
C LYS A 167 -3.56 4.23 4.99
N LYS A 168 -3.45 5.51 5.39
CA LYS A 168 -4.21 6.62 4.79
C LYS A 168 -3.93 6.76 3.29
N ASN A 169 -2.65 6.72 2.89
CA ASN A 169 -2.27 6.81 1.49
C ASN A 169 -2.73 5.59 0.69
N LEU A 170 -2.64 4.38 1.26
CA LEU A 170 -3.11 3.16 0.59
C LEU A 170 -4.64 3.13 0.42
N ILE A 171 -5.40 3.62 1.41
CA ILE A 171 -6.85 3.80 1.30
C ILE A 171 -7.17 4.80 0.18
N ASN A 172 -6.49 5.96 0.17
CA ASN A 172 -6.68 6.96 -0.87
C ASN A 172 -6.32 6.43 -2.26
N PHE A 173 -5.23 5.66 -2.37
CA PHE A 173 -4.84 4.99 -3.60
C PHE A 173 -5.92 4.03 -4.08
N ARG A 174 -6.38 3.10 -3.24
CA ARG A 174 -7.44 2.14 -3.57
C ARG A 174 -8.71 2.85 -4.05
N LYS A 175 -9.12 3.94 -3.37
CA LYS A 175 -10.35 4.68 -3.68
C LYS A 175 -10.27 5.53 -4.95
N LYS A 176 -9.15 6.22 -5.18
CA LYS A 176 -9.03 7.25 -6.23
C LYS A 176 -8.35 6.76 -7.51
N ILE A 177 -7.54 5.70 -7.42
CA ILE A 177 -6.75 5.15 -8.53
C ILE A 177 -7.12 3.68 -8.72
N GLY A 178 -6.94 2.88 -7.67
CA GLY A 178 -7.19 1.44 -7.68
C GLY A 178 -6.27 0.68 -8.65
N PHE A 179 -6.59 -0.59 -8.86
CA PHE A 179 -6.01 -1.43 -9.90
C PHE A 179 -7.13 -2.05 -10.71
N LEU A 180 -6.94 -2.15 -12.02
CA LEU A 180 -7.75 -3.02 -12.87
C LEU A 180 -7.16 -4.44 -12.90
N HIS A 181 -5.84 -4.59 -12.71
CA HIS A 181 -5.20 -5.90 -12.66
C HIS A 181 -5.71 -6.70 -11.44
N PRO A 182 -6.30 -7.89 -11.63
CA PRO A 182 -6.98 -8.65 -10.57
C PRO A 182 -6.07 -8.97 -9.39
N ASP A 183 -4.86 -9.48 -9.64
CA ASP A 183 -3.94 -9.84 -8.56
C ASP A 183 -3.45 -8.64 -7.76
N LYS A 184 -3.19 -7.50 -8.42
CA LYS A 184 -2.77 -6.26 -7.74
C LYS A 184 -3.92 -5.69 -6.92
N LYS A 185 -5.15 -5.77 -7.44
CA LYS A 185 -6.38 -5.41 -6.71
C LYS A 185 -6.56 -6.28 -5.45
N LYS A 186 -6.38 -7.59 -5.56
CA LYS A 186 -6.42 -8.50 -4.40
C LYS A 186 -5.34 -8.13 -3.37
N LYS A 187 -4.09 -7.92 -3.82
CA LYS A 187 -2.97 -7.59 -2.92
C LYS A 187 -3.12 -6.26 -2.20
N ILE A 188 -3.72 -5.23 -2.81
CA ILE A 188 -3.96 -3.98 -2.08
C ILE A 188 -5.04 -4.14 -1.01
N ASP A 189 -6.02 -5.02 -1.24
CA ASP A 189 -7.04 -5.35 -0.26
C ASP A 189 -6.44 -6.11 0.92
N GLU A 190 -5.58 -7.09 0.65
CA GLU A 190 -4.77 -7.80 1.66
C GLU A 190 -3.87 -6.84 2.44
N ALA A 191 -3.21 -5.89 1.77
CA ALA A 191 -2.37 -4.88 2.42
C ALA A 191 -3.17 -4.04 3.42
N LEU A 192 -4.43 -3.72 3.10
CA LEU A 192 -5.30 -2.89 3.94
C LEU A 192 -5.89 -3.67 5.11
N SER A 193 -6.26 -4.94 4.92
CA SER A 193 -6.76 -5.81 6.00
C SER A 193 -5.67 -6.18 7.00
N ASP A 194 -4.43 -6.28 6.54
CA ASP A 194 -3.27 -6.61 7.37
C ASP A 194 -2.86 -5.45 8.31
N TYR A 195 -3.44 -4.25 8.17
CA TYR A 195 -3.27 -3.21 9.20
C TYR A 195 -4.02 -3.58 10.47
N VAL A 196 -3.26 -3.97 11.50
CA VAL A 196 -3.76 -4.21 12.85
C VAL A 196 -4.61 -3.02 13.32
N VAL A 197 -5.85 -3.30 13.72
CA VAL A 197 -6.65 -2.36 14.49
C VAL A 197 -6.02 -2.28 15.86
N TYR A 198 -5.33 -1.17 16.14
CA TYR A 198 -4.64 -1.03 17.41
C TYR A 198 -5.60 -0.80 18.57
N SER A 199 -6.81 -0.26 18.33
CA SER A 199 -7.78 0.05 19.39
C SER A 199 -8.45 -1.21 19.95
N TRP A 200 -8.55 -1.27 21.27
CA TRP A 200 -9.24 -2.30 22.01
C TRP A 200 -10.66 -1.82 22.34
N ILE A 201 -11.66 -2.62 22.00
CA ILE A 201 -13.06 -2.32 22.30
C ILE A 201 -13.39 -3.02 23.62
N PHE A 202 -13.45 -2.24 24.70
CA PHE A 202 -13.80 -2.77 26.02
C PHE A 202 -15.32 -2.98 26.11
N PRO A 203 -15.81 -4.20 26.36
CA PRO A 203 -17.24 -4.47 26.49
C PRO A 203 -17.88 -3.70 27.64
N ARG A 204 -19.16 -3.33 27.49
CA ARG A 204 -19.93 -2.68 28.58
C ARG A 204 -20.48 -3.71 29.57
N ASN A 205 -20.80 -4.91 29.09
CA ASN A 205 -21.29 -5.99 29.94
C ASN A 205 -20.15 -6.47 30.86
N LYS A 206 -20.43 -6.61 32.17
CA LYS A 206 -19.41 -6.97 33.17
C LYS A 206 -18.76 -8.33 32.90
N ILE A 207 -19.53 -9.34 32.50
CA ILE A 207 -19.03 -10.70 32.25
C ILE A 207 -18.14 -10.70 31.02
N GLU A 208 -18.59 -10.08 29.94
CA GLU A 208 -17.80 -9.92 28.72
C GLU A 208 -16.51 -9.14 28.98
N LEU A 209 -16.57 -8.08 29.80
CA LEU A 209 -15.40 -7.28 30.16
C LEU A 209 -14.38 -8.10 30.95
N VAL A 210 -14.81 -8.91 31.93
CA VAL A 210 -13.93 -9.82 32.68
C VAL A 210 -13.23 -10.80 31.73
N ASN A 211 -13.99 -11.43 30.82
CA ASN A 211 -13.45 -12.40 29.87
C ASN A 211 -12.49 -11.75 28.87
N PHE A 212 -12.86 -10.58 28.35
CA PHE A 212 -12.02 -9.77 27.49
C PHE A 212 -10.70 -9.41 28.17
N THR A 213 -10.74 -8.89 29.40
CA THR A 213 -9.53 -8.52 30.15
C THR A 213 -8.65 -9.74 30.43
N ARG A 214 -9.22 -10.87 30.84
CA ARG A 214 -8.47 -12.13 31.01
C ARG A 214 -7.75 -12.56 29.73
N SER A 215 -8.49 -12.64 28.63
CA SER A 215 -7.95 -13.02 27.32
C SER A 215 -6.83 -12.07 26.89
N LEU A 216 -7.06 -10.77 27.02
CA LEU A 216 -6.10 -9.74 26.65
C LEU A 216 -4.82 -9.82 27.49
N MET A 217 -4.94 -10.01 28.80
CA MET A 217 -3.80 -10.15 29.70
C MET A 217 -3.00 -11.42 29.38
N ILE A 218 -3.65 -12.56 29.16
CA ILE A 218 -2.98 -13.82 28.79
C ILE A 218 -2.25 -13.67 27.45
N GLU A 219 -2.87 -13.04 26.45
CA GLU A 219 -2.31 -12.91 25.11
C GLU A 219 -1.16 -11.89 25.05
N LYS A 220 -1.29 -10.76 25.76
CA LYS A 220 -0.41 -9.60 25.58
C LYS A 220 0.58 -9.37 26.72
N ALA A 221 0.30 -9.83 27.94
CA ALA A 221 1.19 -9.60 29.07
C ALA A 221 2.47 -10.43 28.93
N LYS A 222 3.62 -9.76 29.08
CA LYS A 222 4.93 -10.41 29.08
C LYS A 222 5.64 -10.12 30.39
N MET A 223 6.24 -11.14 30.98
CA MET A 223 7.10 -10.98 32.14
C MET A 223 8.51 -10.58 31.71
N LYS A 224 9.09 -9.62 32.42
CA LYS A 224 10.52 -9.32 32.39
C LYS A 224 11.26 -10.30 33.31
N LYS A 225 12.16 -11.10 32.74
CA LYS A 225 12.83 -12.20 33.45
C LYS A 225 13.74 -11.73 34.59
N ASP A 226 14.27 -10.52 34.50
CA ASP A 226 15.20 -9.92 35.45
C ASP A 226 14.56 -9.50 36.77
N ASN A 227 13.31 -9.02 36.75
CA ASN A 227 12.66 -8.43 37.92
C ASN A 227 11.23 -8.93 38.17
N GLY A 228 10.72 -9.82 37.32
CA GLY A 228 9.37 -10.36 37.44
C GLY A 228 8.27 -9.32 37.16
N ILE A 229 8.59 -8.18 36.54
CA ILE A 229 7.61 -7.15 36.18
C ILE A 229 6.79 -7.64 34.99
N PHE A 230 5.47 -7.53 35.09
CA PHE A 230 4.59 -7.76 33.95
C PHE A 230 4.38 -6.46 33.17
N ARG A 231 4.50 -6.56 31.85
CA ARG A 231 4.26 -5.43 30.94
C ARG A 231 3.31 -5.76 29.81
N ILE A 232 2.56 -4.76 29.38
CA ILE A 232 1.75 -4.77 28.16
C ILE A 232 2.10 -3.54 27.32
N ILE A 233 2.29 -3.74 26.02
CA ILE A 233 2.67 -2.66 25.10
C ILE A 233 1.52 -2.38 24.12
N SER A 234 1.22 -1.10 23.93
CA SER A 234 0.28 -0.64 22.90
C SER A 234 0.79 0.61 22.20
N LYS A 235 0.41 0.82 20.93
CA LYS A 235 0.64 2.10 20.23
C LYS A 235 -0.41 3.16 20.56
N ASN A 236 -1.57 2.75 21.07
CA ASN A 236 -2.62 3.64 21.52
C ASN A 236 -2.59 3.70 23.05
N GLU A 237 -2.42 4.89 23.62
CA GLU A 237 -2.39 5.11 25.07
C GLU A 237 -3.73 4.79 25.73
N GLU A 238 -4.83 5.16 25.07
CA GLU A 238 -6.19 5.00 25.57
C GLU A 238 -6.52 3.53 25.89
N ASN A 239 -5.99 2.62 25.09
CA ASN A 239 -6.09 1.18 25.36
C ASN A 239 -5.53 0.78 26.72
N LEU A 240 -4.34 1.31 27.05
CA LEU A 240 -3.68 1.01 28.31
C LEU A 240 -4.36 1.72 29.47
N ILE A 241 -4.85 2.95 29.27
CA ILE A 241 -5.65 3.68 30.26
C ILE A 241 -6.90 2.87 30.61
N ASN A 242 -7.65 2.43 29.59
CA ASN A 242 -8.85 1.63 29.77
C ASN A 242 -8.54 0.27 30.42
N LEU A 243 -7.43 -0.37 30.03
CA LEU A 243 -6.98 -1.60 30.66
C LEU A 243 -6.62 -1.39 32.14
N SER A 244 -5.88 -0.34 32.47
CA SER A 244 -5.51 -0.01 33.86
C SER A 244 -6.75 0.19 34.73
N LYS A 245 -7.70 1.02 34.27
CA LYS A 245 -8.97 1.25 34.97
C LYS A 245 -9.76 -0.04 35.14
N THR A 246 -9.75 -0.91 34.13
CA THR A 246 -10.47 -2.19 34.17
C THR A 246 -9.80 -3.17 35.14
N LEU A 247 -8.46 -3.21 35.18
CA LEU A 247 -7.69 -4.03 36.11
C LEU A 247 -7.93 -3.62 37.55
N GLU A 248 -7.89 -2.33 37.84
CA GLU A 248 -8.19 -1.77 39.16
C GLU A 248 -9.63 -2.09 39.56
N LYS A 249 -10.61 -1.76 38.71
CA LYS A 249 -12.03 -1.95 39.01
C LYS A 249 -12.45 -3.42 39.20
N LEU A 250 -11.92 -4.33 38.40
CA LEU A 250 -12.39 -5.73 38.39
C LEU A 250 -11.55 -6.67 39.25
N PHE A 251 -10.27 -6.36 39.44
CA PHE A 251 -9.31 -7.26 40.07
C PHE A 251 -8.51 -6.61 41.18
N ASP A 252 -8.79 -5.34 41.49
CA ASP A 252 -8.03 -4.53 42.46
C ASP A 252 -6.55 -4.43 42.08
N ILE A 253 -6.22 -4.38 40.79
CA ILE A 253 -4.83 -4.37 40.31
C ILE A 253 -4.40 -2.96 39.90
N GLU A 254 -3.44 -2.41 40.63
CA GLU A 254 -2.79 -1.15 40.26
C GLU A 254 -1.75 -1.35 39.15
N SER A 255 -1.65 -0.36 38.25
CA SER A 255 -0.65 -0.39 37.17
C SER A 255 -0.13 1.00 36.82
N ILE A 256 1.04 1.06 36.19
CA ILE A 256 1.70 2.31 35.80
C ILE A 256 1.91 2.33 34.29
N ILE A 257 1.34 3.34 33.62
CA ILE A 257 1.52 3.55 32.18
C ILE A 257 2.70 4.49 31.95
N ARG A 258 3.57 4.13 31.01
CA ARG A 258 4.73 4.94 30.62
C ARG A 258 4.77 5.09 29.11
N LYS A 259 5.01 6.32 28.64
CA LYS A 259 5.36 6.60 27.25
C LYS A 259 6.80 6.17 26.98
N ARG A 260 7.04 5.54 25.83
CA ARG A 260 8.33 5.02 25.39
C ARG A 260 8.58 5.39 23.95
N ILE A 261 9.86 5.45 23.59
CA ILE A 261 10.33 5.63 22.23
C ILE A 261 11.32 4.50 21.96
N ASN A 262 11.15 3.76 20.86
CA ASN A 262 12.10 2.71 20.48
C ASN A 262 13.32 3.31 19.73
N GLY A 263 14.32 2.48 19.42
CA GLY A 263 15.54 2.92 18.72
C GLY A 263 15.33 3.52 17.32
N ILE A 264 14.13 3.43 16.76
CA ILE A 264 13.76 4.02 15.45
C ILE A 264 12.80 5.22 15.59
N GLY A 265 12.63 5.77 16.80
CA GLY A 265 11.80 6.95 17.04
C GLY A 265 10.29 6.69 17.09
N THR A 266 9.84 5.43 17.05
CA THR A 266 8.41 5.10 17.17
C THR A 266 7.97 5.22 18.63
N ILE A 267 6.95 6.05 18.85
CA ILE A 267 6.30 6.19 20.15
C ILE A 267 5.40 4.98 20.41
N TYR A 268 5.48 4.43 21.62
CA TYR A 268 4.56 3.42 22.15
C TYR A 268 4.35 3.65 23.64
N PHE A 269 3.39 2.95 24.21
CA PHE A 269 3.05 3.03 25.62
C PHE A 269 3.22 1.64 26.26
N GLU A 270 3.64 1.62 27.51
CA GLU A 270 3.92 0.41 28.29
C GLU A 270 3.17 0.50 29.63
N LEU A 271 2.23 -0.42 29.87
CA LEU A 271 1.56 -0.62 31.16
C LEU A 271 2.39 -1.62 31.95
N ASN A 272 2.82 -1.24 33.16
CA ASN A 272 3.65 -2.07 34.04
C ASN A 272 2.91 -2.40 35.33
N ILE A 273 3.02 -3.66 35.76
CA ILE A 273 2.57 -4.14 37.06
C ILE A 273 3.82 -4.69 37.76
N ASN A 274 4.36 -3.88 38.68
CA ASN A 274 5.70 -4.08 39.25
C ASN A 274 5.71 -4.32 40.77
N LYS A 275 4.65 -3.93 41.48
CA LYS A 275 4.51 -4.21 42.92
C LYS A 275 4.25 -5.70 43.14
N LYS A 276 4.97 -6.33 44.09
CA LYS A 276 4.84 -7.77 44.39
C LYS A 276 3.39 -8.17 44.69
N ALA A 277 2.68 -7.38 45.49
CA ALA A 277 1.27 -7.60 45.84
C ALA A 277 0.36 -7.66 44.59
N GLU A 278 0.58 -6.75 43.63
CA GLU A 278 -0.21 -6.66 42.40
C GLU A 278 0.06 -7.84 41.47
N VAL A 279 1.29 -8.34 41.42
CA VAL A 279 1.60 -9.56 40.65
C VAL A 279 0.96 -10.80 41.28
N LEU A 280 0.88 -10.89 42.61
CA LEU A 280 0.13 -11.96 43.27
C LEU A 280 -1.37 -11.92 42.91
N LYS A 281 -1.95 -10.72 42.79
CA LYS A 281 -3.33 -10.55 42.32
C LYS A 281 -3.50 -11.04 40.87
N LEU A 282 -2.53 -10.80 39.97
CA LEU A 282 -2.54 -11.37 38.61
C LEU A 282 -2.59 -12.90 38.63
N ILE A 283 -1.75 -13.52 39.46
CA ILE A 283 -1.67 -14.99 39.60
C ILE A 283 -2.97 -15.54 40.18
N LYS A 284 -3.50 -14.93 41.25
CA LYS A 284 -4.75 -15.35 41.91
C LYS A 284 -5.93 -15.32 40.95
N ASN A 285 -5.98 -14.32 40.07
CA ASN A 285 -7.07 -14.12 39.12
C ASN A 285 -6.87 -14.82 37.75
N ASN A 286 -5.82 -15.64 37.61
CA ASN A 286 -5.46 -16.34 36.37
C ASN A 286 -5.33 -15.39 35.16
N LEU A 287 -4.73 -14.22 35.36
CA LEU A 287 -4.55 -13.20 34.32
C LEU A 287 -3.26 -13.37 33.51
N ILE A 288 -2.45 -14.38 33.82
CA ILE A 288 -1.18 -14.64 33.15
C ILE A 288 -1.04 -16.12 32.80
N GLY A 289 -0.24 -16.42 31.77
CA GLY A 289 0.06 -17.80 31.38
C GLY A 289 0.69 -18.62 32.50
N ARG A 290 0.41 -19.93 32.52
CA ARG A 290 0.92 -20.86 33.55
C ARG A 290 2.44 -20.87 33.65
N ASP A 291 3.13 -20.69 32.53
CA ASP A 291 4.59 -20.67 32.48
C ASP A 291 5.15 -19.45 33.23
N TYR A 292 4.57 -18.26 33.00
CA TYR A 292 4.96 -17.06 33.73
C TYR A 292 4.72 -17.15 35.23
N LYS A 293 3.64 -17.83 35.66
CA LYS A 293 3.41 -18.10 37.09
C LYS A 293 4.56 -18.91 37.69
N LYS A 294 5.00 -19.98 37.02
CA LYS A 294 6.12 -20.81 37.48
C LYS A 294 7.43 -20.03 37.52
N GLU A 295 7.72 -19.27 36.47
CA GLU A 295 8.94 -18.45 36.40
C GLU A 295 8.97 -17.38 37.49
N TRP A 296 7.86 -16.69 37.75
CA TRP A 296 7.80 -15.65 38.77
C TRP A 296 8.01 -16.19 40.18
N LEU A 297 7.44 -17.36 40.49
CA LEU A 297 7.63 -18.02 41.79
C LEU A 297 9.10 -18.40 42.03
N LYS A 298 9.82 -18.83 41.00
CA LYS A 298 11.27 -19.12 41.10
C LYS A 298 12.13 -17.89 41.38
N LEU A 299 11.70 -16.71 40.98
CA LEU A 299 12.43 -15.46 41.23
C LEU A 299 12.25 -14.92 42.65
N LYS A 300 11.33 -15.49 43.43
CA LYS A 300 10.91 -14.96 44.75
C LYS A 300 10.88 -15.99 45.86
N GLY A 301 11.08 -17.27 45.55
CA GLY A 301 11.47 -18.32 46.49
C GLY A 301 12.98 -18.36 46.61
#